data_AF-A0A945AJ59-F1
#
_entry.id   AF-A0A945AJ59-F1
#
_cell.length_a   1.000
_cell.length_b   1.000
_cell.length_c   1.000
_cell.angle_alpha   90.00
_cell.angle_beta   90.00
_cell.angle_gamma   90.00
#
_symmetry.space_group_name_H-M   'P 1'
#
loop_
_entity.id
_entity.type
_entity.pdbx_description
1 polymer ?
#
loop_
_entity_poly.entity_id
_entity_poly.type
_entity_poly.pdbx_seq_one_letter_code
_entity_poly.pdbx_strand_id
1 'polypeptide(L)'
;MVGFVIGQRWISASEPELGLGIVSAVAVNRVTILYLACDESRIYAQDNAPLTRVRFSVDDEIETQDGQQGLIQKIKEHNGVVRYQFLNQQGEQGWVDEMDLSHHIQFNTPQDKLFLGQAEEGRWFALRYQTWRHLHRLHKSPVKGLLGARAALIPHQLYIAHEVAQRDTVRVMLADEVGLGKTIEAGLIMHHRLHSGLSKRILVVVPESLLHQWLVEMLRRFNLKFSLFDESRCLALEDENPFLSEQLVLCSLDFFTLNPHRKDQAVQADWDIVVVDEAHHLQWSEQSPGDAYLFVEQLAKHAPGLILLTATPEQLGKETHFSQLSLLDADRFYSFEQFLAEQREFKPIARLADKIVSQLDLDNADRELLANLLDHKLTTDFLQNFDDMTLR
;
A
#
# COMPACT_ATOMS: atom_id res chain seq x y z
N MET A 1 0.60 29.65 46.74
CA MET A 1 0.53 28.17 46.71
C MET A 1 -0.83 27.81 46.14
N VAL A 2 -0.85 27.16 44.98
CA VAL A 2 -2.12 26.70 44.39
C VAL A 2 -2.57 25.52 45.24
N GLY A 3 -3.60 25.71 46.07
CA GLY A 3 -4.14 24.66 46.91
C GLY A 3 -4.91 23.66 46.05
N PHE A 4 -4.43 22.41 45.99
CA PHE A 4 -5.21 21.32 45.43
C PHE A 4 -6.45 21.10 46.28
N VAL A 5 -7.61 21.05 45.65
CA VAL A 5 -8.90 20.74 46.30
C VAL A 5 -9.45 19.46 45.68
N ILE A 6 -10.12 18.63 46.48
CA ILE A 6 -10.77 17.40 46.00
C ILE A 6 -11.83 17.78 44.96
N GLY A 7 -11.87 17.05 43.84
CA GLY A 7 -12.80 17.30 42.74
C GLY A 7 -12.28 18.19 41.61
N GLN A 8 -11.12 18.82 41.81
CA GLN A 8 -10.46 19.60 40.76
C GLN A 8 -9.94 18.71 39.61
N ARG A 9 -10.10 19.15 38.36
CA ARG A 9 -9.52 18.52 37.18
C ARG A 9 -8.13 19.04 36.83
N TRP A 10 -7.22 18.11 36.56
CA TRP A 10 -5.82 18.38 36.25
C TRP A 10 -5.32 17.41 35.18
N ILE A 11 -4.35 17.85 34.40
CA ILE A 11 -3.62 17.00 33.44
C ILE A 11 -2.16 16.87 33.84
N SER A 12 -1.57 15.72 33.56
CA SER A 12 -0.12 15.53 33.64
C SER A 12 0.52 16.11 32.38
N ALA A 13 1.41 17.10 32.53
CA ALA A 13 2.19 17.64 31.42
C ALA A 13 3.25 16.64 30.92
N SER A 14 3.66 15.69 31.76
CA SER A 14 4.64 14.66 31.41
C SER A 14 4.02 13.41 30.77
N GLU A 15 2.75 13.14 31.05
CA GLU A 15 2.01 11.94 30.60
C GLU A 15 0.60 12.34 30.08
N PRO A 16 0.51 13.10 28.98
CA PRO A 16 -0.78 13.58 28.44
C PRO A 16 -1.71 12.44 27.99
N GLU A 17 -1.17 11.25 27.70
CA GLU A 17 -1.92 10.04 27.33
C GLU A 17 -2.85 9.53 28.43
N LEU A 18 -2.61 9.89 29.70
CA LEU A 18 -3.51 9.55 30.82
C LEU A 18 -4.83 10.34 30.80
N GLY A 19 -4.91 11.38 29.96
CA GLY A 19 -6.10 12.20 29.81
C GLY A 19 -6.39 13.09 31.03
N LEU A 20 -7.65 13.44 31.22
CA LEU A 20 -8.06 14.34 32.29
C LEU A 20 -8.23 13.61 33.62
N GLY A 21 -7.40 13.96 34.61
CA GLY A 21 -7.46 13.42 35.97
C GLY A 21 -8.32 14.24 36.92
N ILE A 22 -8.77 13.63 38.02
CA ILE A 22 -9.51 14.27 39.13
C ILE A 22 -8.69 14.18 40.40
N VAL A 23 -8.58 15.26 41.17
CA VAL A 23 -8.00 15.20 42.53
C VAL A 23 -8.92 14.36 43.42
N SER A 24 -8.45 13.16 43.77
CA SER A 24 -9.18 12.22 44.63
C SER A 24 -8.82 12.39 46.10
N ALA A 25 -7.54 12.65 46.41
CA ALA A 25 -7.08 12.87 47.78
C ALA A 25 -5.95 13.90 47.84
N VAL A 26 -5.91 14.65 48.93
CA VAL A 26 -4.87 15.65 49.22
C VAL A 26 -4.30 15.35 50.61
N ALA A 27 -2.97 15.16 50.68
CA ALA A 27 -2.24 14.92 51.93
C ALA A 27 -1.11 15.95 52.08
N VAL A 28 -0.41 15.94 53.22
CA VAL A 28 0.74 16.83 53.44
C VAL A 28 1.82 16.56 52.38
N ASN A 29 2.13 17.58 51.57
CA ASN A 29 3.07 17.56 50.44
C ASN A 29 2.76 16.56 49.30
N ARG A 30 1.58 15.95 49.26
CA ARG A 30 1.19 15.00 48.20
C ARG A 30 -0.22 15.25 47.68
N VAL A 31 -0.43 14.98 46.40
CA VAL A 31 -1.74 15.00 45.75
C VAL A 31 -1.93 13.72 44.96
N THR A 32 -3.09 13.09 45.10
CA THR A 32 -3.47 11.89 44.34
C THR A 32 -4.46 12.28 43.26
N ILE A 33 -4.10 12.01 42.01
CA ILE A 33 -4.92 12.24 40.82
C ILE A 33 -5.42 10.89 40.30
N LEU A 34 -6.73 10.77 40.12
CA LEU A 34 -7.40 9.62 39.51
C LEU A 34 -7.66 9.93 38.02
N TYR A 35 -7.09 9.13 37.14
CA TYR A 35 -7.28 9.20 35.69
C TYR A 35 -8.33 8.18 35.25
N LEU A 36 -9.57 8.65 35.12
CA LEU A 36 -10.73 7.79 34.84
C LEU A 36 -10.71 7.17 33.43
N ALA A 37 -9.92 7.73 32.49
CA ALA A 37 -9.76 7.16 31.15
C ALA A 37 -8.97 5.82 31.14
N CYS A 38 -8.06 5.63 32.11
CA CYS A 38 -7.22 4.43 32.21
C CYS A 38 -7.45 3.65 33.52
N ASP A 39 -8.37 4.12 34.36
CA ASP A 39 -8.62 3.60 35.72
C ASP A 39 -7.35 3.52 36.59
N GLU A 40 -6.46 4.50 36.46
CA GLU A 40 -5.20 4.55 37.20
C GLU A 40 -5.13 5.77 38.13
N SER A 41 -4.50 5.58 39.28
CA SER A 41 -4.18 6.68 40.22
C SER A 41 -2.68 6.99 40.20
N ARG A 42 -2.32 8.27 40.19
CA ARG A 42 -0.93 8.75 40.33
C ARG A 42 -0.81 9.67 41.52
N ILE A 43 0.33 9.60 42.21
CA ILE A 43 0.63 10.41 43.38
C ILE A 43 1.79 11.35 43.01
N TYR A 44 1.56 12.66 43.13
CA TYR A 44 2.54 13.69 42.85
C TYR A 44 2.90 14.47 44.12
N ALA A 45 4.12 15.00 44.19
CA ALA A 45 4.53 15.93 45.25
C ALA A 45 4.01 17.35 44.94
N GLN A 46 3.33 18.01 45.88
CA GLN A 46 2.63 19.29 45.60
C GLN A 46 3.56 20.41 45.10
N ASP A 47 4.81 20.44 45.58
CA ASP A 47 5.76 21.52 45.27
C ASP A 47 6.34 21.44 43.85
N ASN A 48 6.31 20.27 43.21
CA ASN A 48 6.90 20.05 41.89
C ASN A 48 6.05 19.11 41.02
N ALA A 49 4.74 19.10 41.23
CA ALA A 49 3.84 18.30 40.42
C ALA A 49 3.81 18.86 38.99
N PRO A 50 4.09 18.07 37.94
CA PRO A 50 3.95 18.50 36.55
C PRO A 50 2.47 18.54 36.14
N LEU A 51 1.61 19.06 37.01
CA LEU A 51 0.17 19.08 36.84
C LEU A 51 -0.26 20.47 36.37
N THR A 52 -1.10 20.52 35.34
CA THR A 52 -1.72 21.75 34.86
C THR A 52 -3.21 21.73 35.15
N ARG A 53 -3.73 22.77 35.80
CA ARG A 53 -5.15 22.90 36.13
C ARG A 53 -5.94 23.11 34.85
N VAL A 54 -6.96 22.31 34.61
CA VAL A 54 -7.84 22.49 33.47
C VAL A 54 -9.02 23.37 33.85
N ARG A 55 -9.27 24.42 33.07
CA ARG A 55 -10.41 25.31 33.21
C ARG A 55 -10.91 25.66 31.82
N PHE A 56 -12.22 25.57 31.64
CA PHE A 56 -12.88 25.99 30.40
C PHE A 56 -13.30 27.45 30.48
N SER A 57 -13.38 28.10 29.33
CA SER A 57 -13.83 29.47 29.16
C SER A 57 -15.29 29.51 28.71
N VAL A 58 -15.91 30.70 28.80
CA VAL A 58 -17.21 30.94 28.17
C VAL A 58 -17.05 30.75 26.66
N ASP A 59 -18.05 30.14 26.03
CA ASP A 59 -18.09 29.70 24.62
C ASP A 59 -17.28 28.44 24.28
N ASP A 60 -16.60 27.80 25.23
CA ASP A 60 -16.03 26.46 25.01
C ASP A 60 -17.13 25.39 24.98
N GLU A 61 -16.95 24.40 24.11
CA GLU A 61 -17.80 23.21 24.04
C GLU A 61 -17.32 22.17 25.05
N ILE A 62 -18.24 21.69 25.89
CA ILE A 62 -17.98 20.66 26.89
C ILE A 62 -18.88 19.45 26.68
N GLU A 63 -18.39 18.31 27.13
CA GLU A 63 -19.13 17.05 27.20
C GLU A 63 -19.19 16.58 28.65
N THR A 64 -20.37 16.18 29.13
CA THR A 64 -20.56 15.58 30.46
C THR A 64 -20.29 14.08 30.43
N GLN A 65 -20.07 13.44 31.59
CA GLN A 65 -19.96 11.97 31.67
C GLN A 65 -21.21 11.25 31.12
N ASP A 66 -22.38 11.88 31.20
CA ASP A 66 -23.64 11.35 30.67
C ASP A 66 -23.79 11.55 29.15
N GLY A 67 -22.75 12.04 28.47
CA GLY A 67 -22.72 12.24 27.01
C GLY A 67 -23.49 13.46 26.51
N GLN A 68 -23.84 14.41 27.39
CA GLN A 68 -24.47 15.67 26.97
C GLN A 68 -23.40 16.66 26.53
N GLN A 69 -23.60 17.26 25.36
CA GLN A 69 -22.71 18.27 24.79
C GLN A 69 -23.37 19.65 24.77
N GLY A 70 -22.63 20.68 25.17
CA GLY A 70 -23.14 22.05 25.18
C GLY A 70 -22.06 23.12 25.32
N LEU A 71 -22.46 24.35 25.05
CA LEU A 71 -21.60 25.53 25.12
C LEU A 71 -21.70 26.20 26.49
N ILE A 72 -20.55 26.58 27.06
CA ILE A 72 -20.51 27.27 28.35
C ILE A 72 -21.00 28.71 28.22
N GLN A 73 -22.00 29.09 29.01
CA GLN A 73 -22.51 30.47 29.08
C GLN A 73 -22.02 31.24 30.32
N LYS A 74 -21.89 30.54 31.45
CA LYS A 74 -21.47 31.14 32.72
C LYS A 74 -20.63 30.18 33.53
N ILE A 75 -19.72 30.74 34.33
CA ILE A 75 -18.81 30.01 35.18
C ILE A 75 -18.98 30.52 36.62
N LYS A 76 -19.10 29.62 37.59
CA LYS A 76 -19.10 29.94 39.02
C LYS A 76 -18.07 29.09 39.74
N GLU A 77 -17.34 29.66 40.68
CA GLU A 77 -16.39 28.92 41.52
C GLU A 77 -16.91 28.90 42.97
N HIS A 78 -17.06 27.71 43.53
CA HIS A 78 -17.46 27.51 44.92
C HIS A 78 -16.48 26.57 45.60
N ASN A 79 -15.87 27.01 46.71
CA ASN A 79 -14.91 26.24 47.49
C ASN A 79 -13.72 25.67 46.67
N GLY A 80 -13.29 26.37 45.62
CA GLY A 80 -12.16 25.97 44.76
C GLY A 80 -12.49 24.94 43.67
N VAL A 81 -13.76 24.56 43.52
CA VAL A 81 -14.27 23.74 42.41
C VAL A 81 -15.12 24.62 41.50
N VAL A 82 -14.96 24.44 40.18
CA VAL A 82 -15.68 25.23 39.17
C VAL A 82 -16.98 24.53 38.79
N ARG A 83 -18.05 25.29 38.59
CA ARG A 83 -19.32 24.82 38.06
C ARG A 83 -19.65 25.60 36.79
N TYR A 84 -19.92 24.87 35.71
CA TYR A 84 -20.19 25.43 34.39
C TYR A 84 -21.69 25.40 34.12
N GLN A 85 -22.25 26.53 33.68
CA GLN A 85 -23.57 26.59 33.10
C GLN A 85 -23.43 26.37 31.59
N PHE A 86 -24.03 25.31 31.07
CA PHE A 86 -23.97 24.96 29.65
C PHE A 86 -25.36 25.01 29.01
N LEU A 87 -25.38 25.30 27.72
CA LEU A 87 -26.57 25.24 26.87
C LEU A 87 -26.43 24.05 25.91
N ASN A 88 -27.30 23.05 26.07
CA ASN A 88 -27.35 21.90 25.16
C ASN A 88 -27.89 22.29 23.78
N GLN A 89 -27.63 21.44 22.78
CA GLN A 89 -28.17 21.62 21.41
C GLN A 89 -29.71 21.70 21.35
N GLN A 90 -30.40 21.19 22.37
CA GLN A 90 -31.86 21.26 22.51
C GLN A 90 -32.36 22.58 23.13
N GLY A 91 -31.46 23.51 23.47
CA GLY A 91 -31.79 24.80 24.08
C GLY A 91 -32.03 24.75 25.59
N GLU A 92 -31.78 23.61 26.23
CA GLU A 92 -31.90 23.43 27.67
C GLU A 92 -30.63 23.89 28.40
N GLN A 93 -30.80 24.62 29.50
CA GLN A 93 -29.69 25.07 30.34
C GLN A 93 -29.47 24.12 31.51
N GLY A 94 -28.25 23.61 31.64
CA GLY A 94 -27.82 22.75 32.74
C GLY A 94 -26.67 23.39 33.53
N TRP A 95 -26.48 22.93 34.76
CA TRP A 95 -25.26 23.17 35.52
C TRP A 95 -24.52 21.85 35.70
N VAL A 96 -23.22 21.85 35.41
CA VAL A 96 -22.34 20.70 35.59
C VAL A 96 -21.17 21.09 36.49
N ASP A 97 -20.87 20.23 37.46
CA ASP A 97 -19.68 20.36 38.29
C ASP A 97 -18.45 19.88 37.52
N GLU A 98 -17.28 20.48 37.77
CA GLU A 98 -16.03 20.13 37.09
C GLU A 98 -15.67 18.63 37.20
N MET A 99 -16.16 17.95 38.24
CA MET A 99 -15.99 16.52 38.47
C MET A 99 -16.73 15.65 37.43
N ASP A 100 -17.87 16.15 36.95
CA ASP A 100 -18.80 15.42 36.09
C ASP A 100 -18.55 15.69 34.59
N LEU A 101 -17.49 16.44 34.27
CA LEU A 101 -17.00 16.60 32.90
C LEU A 101 -16.45 15.27 32.37
N SER A 102 -16.64 15.02 31.07
CA SER A 102 -16.08 13.87 30.34
C SER A 102 -14.56 13.79 30.52
N HIS A 103 -14.02 12.57 30.59
CA HIS A 103 -12.58 12.34 30.75
C HIS A 103 -11.82 12.44 29.42
N HIS A 104 -12.55 12.52 28.30
CA HIS A 104 -12.04 12.50 26.94
C HIS A 104 -11.70 13.88 26.38
N ILE A 105 -11.32 14.84 27.22
CA ILE A 105 -10.92 16.16 26.73
C ILE A 105 -9.57 16.03 26.04
N GLN A 106 -9.63 16.06 24.71
CA GLN A 106 -8.48 16.09 23.84
C GLN A 106 -8.02 17.54 23.66
N PHE A 107 -7.05 17.99 24.43
CA PHE A 107 -6.33 19.26 24.16
C PHE A 107 -5.42 19.08 22.93
N ASN A 108 -6.04 18.93 21.77
CA ASN A 108 -5.37 18.60 20.52
C ASN A 108 -5.06 19.84 19.68
N THR A 109 -5.58 21.01 20.01
CA THR A 109 -5.29 22.20 19.23
C THR A 109 -3.98 22.87 19.70
N PRO A 110 -3.15 23.36 18.78
CA PRO A 110 -1.94 24.12 19.14
C PRO A 110 -2.22 25.36 20.00
N GLN A 111 -3.45 25.89 19.93
CA GLN A 111 -3.88 27.07 20.69
C GLN A 111 -4.02 26.73 22.18
N ASP A 112 -4.66 25.60 22.50
CA ASP A 112 -4.82 25.13 23.88
C ASP A 112 -3.47 24.90 24.55
N LYS A 113 -2.54 24.25 23.83
CA LYS A 113 -1.17 24.02 24.33
C LYS A 113 -0.43 25.33 24.62
N LEU A 114 -0.61 26.34 23.77
CA LEU A 114 -0.01 27.66 23.98
C LEU A 114 -0.62 28.37 25.20
N PHE A 115 -1.94 28.31 25.40
CA PHE A 115 -2.62 28.88 26.57
C PHE A 115 -2.22 28.20 27.88
N LEU A 116 -1.93 26.90 27.83
CA LEU A 116 -1.40 26.13 28.96
C LEU A 116 0.10 26.38 29.21
N GLY A 117 0.74 27.26 28.44
CA GLY A 117 2.17 27.56 28.55
C GLY A 117 3.08 26.43 28.04
N GLN A 118 2.52 25.43 27.36
CA GLN A 118 3.23 24.31 26.77
C GLN A 118 3.74 24.70 25.37
N ALA A 119 4.71 25.60 25.32
CA ALA A 119 5.38 25.98 24.08
C ALA A 119 6.59 25.08 23.83
N GLU A 120 6.60 24.41 22.67
CA GLU A 120 7.78 23.67 22.21
C GLU A 120 8.89 24.63 21.76
N GLU A 121 10.15 24.18 21.84
CA GLU A 121 11.26 24.95 21.28
C GLU A 121 11.09 25.15 19.76
N GLY A 122 11.46 26.33 19.25
CA GLY A 122 11.28 26.69 17.84
C GLY A 122 11.93 25.73 16.84
N ARG A 123 12.98 25.00 17.24
CA ARG A 123 13.63 23.97 16.41
C ARG A 123 12.69 22.79 16.09
N TRP A 124 11.83 22.38 17.03
CA TRP A 124 10.90 21.28 16.84
C TRP A 124 9.75 21.67 15.92
N PHE A 125 9.24 22.89 16.10
CA PHE A 125 8.28 23.47 15.17
C PHE A 125 8.83 23.56 13.75
N ALA A 126 10.06 24.09 13.60
CA ALA A 126 10.71 24.21 12.30
C ALA A 126 10.93 22.84 11.64
N LEU A 127 11.42 21.85 12.41
CA LEU A 127 11.59 20.48 11.93
C LEU A 127 10.26 19.88 11.48
N ARG A 128 9.19 20.00 12.28
CA ARG A 128 7.85 19.50 11.93
C ARG A 128 7.36 20.12 10.62
N TYR A 129 7.46 21.45 10.49
CA TYR A 129 7.05 22.17 9.28
C TYR A 129 7.86 21.72 8.04
N GLN A 130 9.18 21.62 8.17
CA GLN A 130 10.05 21.17 7.08
C GLN A 130 9.74 19.72 6.68
N THR A 131 9.53 18.83 7.64
CA THR A 131 9.15 17.44 7.41
C THR A 131 7.86 17.35 6.59
N TRP A 132 6.80 18.07 6.97
CA TRP A 132 5.55 18.12 6.20
C TRP A 132 5.75 18.62 4.78
N ARG A 133 6.57 19.67 4.59
CA ARG A 133 6.87 20.21 3.26
C ARG A 133 7.63 19.20 2.39
N HIS A 134 8.57 18.45 2.98
CA HIS A 134 9.29 17.39 2.27
C HIS A 134 8.38 16.21 1.92
N LEU A 135 7.53 15.76 2.85
CA LEU A 135 6.54 14.70 2.62
C LEU A 135 5.57 15.09 1.50
N HIS A 136 5.05 16.32 1.52
CA HIS A 136 4.16 16.84 0.48
C HIS A 136 4.82 16.82 -0.90
N ARG A 137 6.08 17.28 -0.99
CA ARG A 137 6.85 17.24 -2.24
C ARG A 137 7.03 15.81 -2.74
N LEU A 138 7.35 14.86 -1.86
CA LEU A 138 7.53 13.46 -2.22
C LEU A 138 6.22 12.80 -2.67
N HIS A 139 5.11 13.10 -2.00
CA HIS A 139 3.79 12.56 -2.34
C HIS A 139 3.28 13.03 -3.71
N LYS A 140 3.63 14.26 -4.12
CA LYS A 140 3.29 14.81 -5.45
C LYS A 140 4.18 14.31 -6.58
N SER A 141 5.26 13.61 -6.27
CA SER A 141 6.21 13.17 -7.28
C SER A 141 5.58 12.12 -8.20
N PRO A 142 5.67 12.25 -9.54
CA PRO A 142 5.16 11.25 -10.48
C PRO A 142 5.90 9.91 -10.35
N VAL A 143 7.11 9.93 -9.81
CA VAL A 143 7.96 8.75 -9.58
C VAL A 143 7.90 8.26 -8.13
N LYS A 144 6.84 8.62 -7.37
CA LYS A 144 6.62 8.10 -6.02
C LYS A 144 6.71 6.57 -6.05
N GLY A 145 7.39 5.97 -5.07
CA GLY A 145 7.53 4.51 -4.99
C GLY A 145 8.53 3.89 -5.99
N LEU A 146 9.16 4.65 -6.89
CA LEU A 146 10.21 4.13 -7.79
C LEU A 146 11.62 4.57 -7.37
N LEU A 147 11.74 5.57 -6.50
CA LEU A 147 13.02 6.14 -6.06
C LEU A 147 13.69 5.38 -4.89
N GLY A 148 12.95 4.55 -4.15
CA GLY A 148 13.43 3.90 -2.93
C GLY A 148 14.25 2.63 -3.16
N ALA A 149 14.21 2.08 -4.37
CA ALA A 149 14.86 0.83 -4.69
C ALA A 149 16.39 0.99 -4.76
N ARG A 150 17.13 0.08 -4.11
CA ARG A 150 18.59 -0.03 -4.20
C ARG A 150 18.98 -0.85 -5.43
N ALA A 151 18.66 -0.31 -6.60
CA ALA A 151 18.98 -0.88 -7.90
C ALA A 151 19.50 0.21 -8.84
N ALA A 152 20.22 -0.18 -9.89
CA ALA A 152 20.58 0.75 -10.95
C ALA A 152 19.30 1.20 -11.67
N LEU A 153 19.22 2.49 -11.98
CA LEU A 153 18.08 3.09 -12.66
C LEU A 153 18.23 2.89 -14.17
N ILE A 154 17.81 1.73 -14.67
CA ILE A 154 17.86 1.41 -16.10
C ILE A 154 16.60 1.95 -16.78
N PRO A 155 16.71 2.74 -17.87
CA PRO A 155 15.56 3.44 -18.45
C PRO A 155 14.36 2.55 -18.84
N HIS A 156 14.61 1.41 -19.49
CA HIS A 156 13.51 0.51 -19.90
C HIS A 156 12.79 -0.09 -18.68
N GLN A 157 13.53 -0.51 -17.64
CA GLN A 157 12.96 -1.07 -16.41
C GLN A 157 12.08 -0.04 -15.69
N LEU A 158 12.54 1.21 -15.63
CA LEU A 158 11.79 2.30 -15.01
C LEU A 158 10.52 2.63 -15.80
N TYR A 159 10.60 2.63 -17.14
CA TYR A 159 9.45 2.87 -18.00
C TYR A 159 8.39 1.79 -17.77
N ILE A 160 8.77 0.51 -17.85
CA ILE A 160 7.87 -0.62 -17.62
C ILE A 160 7.24 -0.53 -16.23
N ALA A 161 8.05 -0.33 -15.19
CA ALA A 161 7.55 -0.24 -13.82
C ALA A 161 6.58 0.94 -13.63
N HIS A 162 6.86 2.09 -14.24
CA HIS A 162 5.98 3.26 -14.17
C HIS A 162 4.64 3.04 -14.88
N GLU A 163 4.69 2.56 -16.12
CA GLU A 163 3.51 2.30 -16.95
C GLU A 163 2.61 1.21 -16.34
N VAL A 164 3.21 0.13 -15.85
CA VAL A 164 2.46 -0.99 -15.29
C VAL A 164 1.88 -0.65 -13.92
N ALA A 165 2.65 -0.01 -13.04
CA ALA A 165 2.22 0.22 -11.67
C ALA A 165 1.09 1.27 -11.54
N GLN A 166 0.93 2.14 -12.54
CA GLN A 166 -0.16 3.12 -12.60
C GLN A 166 -1.50 2.54 -13.06
N ARG A 167 -1.53 1.35 -13.63
CA ARG A 167 -2.78 0.71 -14.05
C ARG A 167 -3.67 0.42 -12.84
N ASP A 168 -4.99 0.47 -13.06
CA ASP A 168 -5.97 0.13 -12.02
C ASP A 168 -5.78 -1.34 -11.58
N THR A 169 -5.70 -2.24 -12.56
CA THR A 169 -5.37 -3.65 -12.37
C THR A 169 -4.01 -3.98 -13.00
N VAL A 170 -3.11 -4.54 -12.21
CA VAL A 170 -1.76 -4.90 -12.64
C VAL A 170 -1.77 -6.31 -13.22
N ARG A 171 -2.13 -6.45 -14.50
CA ARG A 171 -2.02 -7.73 -15.24
C ARG A 171 -0.97 -7.57 -16.34
N VAL A 172 0.19 -8.20 -16.15
CA VAL A 172 1.31 -8.09 -17.09
C VAL A 172 2.14 -9.38 -17.12
N MET A 173 2.73 -9.66 -18.27
CA MET A 173 3.79 -10.65 -18.43
C MET A 173 5.10 -9.95 -18.78
N LEU A 174 6.12 -10.13 -17.96
CA LEU A 174 7.49 -9.66 -18.20
C LEU A 174 8.28 -10.82 -18.81
N ALA A 175 8.57 -10.68 -20.10
CA ALA A 175 9.12 -11.72 -20.96
C ALA A 175 10.52 -11.36 -21.49
N ASP A 176 11.22 -10.46 -20.81
CA ASP A 176 12.56 -10.01 -21.21
C ASP A 176 13.58 -11.15 -21.21
N GLU A 177 14.70 -10.96 -21.90
CA GLU A 177 15.80 -11.90 -21.90
C GLU A 177 16.30 -12.22 -20.48
N VAL A 178 16.89 -13.40 -20.33
CA VAL A 178 17.46 -13.85 -19.06
C VAL A 178 18.58 -12.89 -18.64
N GLY A 179 18.50 -12.37 -17.41
CA GLY A 179 19.47 -11.42 -16.87
C GLY A 179 19.16 -9.95 -17.10
N LEU A 180 18.11 -9.58 -17.86
CA LEU A 180 17.71 -8.18 -18.05
C LEU A 180 17.02 -7.54 -16.84
N GLY A 181 16.73 -8.30 -15.78
CA GLY A 181 16.25 -7.76 -14.51
C GLY A 181 14.73 -7.81 -14.29
N LYS A 182 14.02 -8.80 -14.85
CA LYS A 182 12.59 -9.07 -14.59
C LYS A 182 12.20 -9.02 -13.11
N THR A 183 13.02 -9.59 -12.23
CA THR A 183 12.82 -9.56 -10.76
C THR A 183 12.87 -8.13 -10.20
N ILE A 184 13.74 -7.28 -10.76
CA ILE A 184 13.87 -5.87 -10.36
C ILE A 184 12.62 -5.10 -10.81
N GLU A 185 12.14 -5.33 -12.01
CA GLU A 185 10.92 -4.71 -12.55
C GLU A 185 9.68 -5.09 -11.72
N ALA A 186 9.48 -6.38 -11.44
CA ALA A 186 8.42 -6.82 -10.53
C ALA A 186 8.56 -6.20 -9.14
N GLY A 187 9.78 -6.14 -8.60
CA GLY A 187 10.07 -5.47 -7.33
C GLY A 187 9.68 -4.00 -7.34
N LEU A 188 10.00 -3.26 -8.42
CA LEU A 188 9.63 -1.86 -8.59
C LEU A 188 8.11 -1.68 -8.67
N ILE A 189 7.41 -2.54 -9.40
CA ILE A 189 5.94 -2.52 -9.52
C ILE A 189 5.32 -2.75 -8.15
N MET A 190 5.70 -3.81 -7.44
CA MET A 190 5.19 -4.13 -6.10
C MET A 190 5.49 -3.00 -5.11
N HIS A 191 6.73 -2.50 -5.11
CA HIS A 191 7.15 -1.42 -4.21
C HIS A 191 6.37 -0.13 -4.47
N HIS A 192 6.10 0.22 -5.74
CA HIS A 192 5.24 1.36 -6.08
C HIS A 192 3.81 1.15 -5.56
N ARG A 193 3.20 0.00 -5.84
CA ARG A 193 1.82 -0.32 -5.41
C ARG A 193 1.65 -0.27 -3.89
N LEU A 194 2.60 -0.85 -3.14
CA LEU A 194 2.62 -0.82 -1.68
C LEU A 194 2.79 0.61 -1.14
N HIS A 195 3.75 1.38 -1.65
CA HIS A 195 3.98 2.77 -1.21
C HIS A 195 2.85 3.74 -1.56
N SER A 196 2.08 3.43 -2.61
CA SER A 196 0.90 4.18 -3.00
C SER A 196 -0.35 3.77 -2.22
N GLY A 197 -0.28 2.73 -1.36
CA GLY A 197 -1.42 2.20 -0.61
C GLY A 197 -2.46 1.52 -1.50
N LEU A 198 -2.05 1.23 -2.73
CA LEU A 198 -2.85 0.76 -3.84
C LEU A 198 -2.97 -0.78 -3.84
N SER A 199 -2.02 -1.45 -3.20
CA SER A 199 -2.06 -2.88 -2.86
C SER A 199 -1.49 -3.05 -1.45
N LYS A 200 -1.95 -4.05 -0.72
CA LYS A 200 -1.54 -4.40 0.64
C LYS A 200 -1.04 -5.83 0.73
N ARG A 201 -1.72 -6.75 0.02
CA ARG A 201 -1.49 -8.19 0.09
C ARG A 201 -0.87 -8.69 -1.19
N ILE A 202 0.31 -9.29 -1.09
CA ILE A 202 1.04 -9.81 -2.25
C ILE A 202 1.51 -11.23 -1.98
N LEU A 203 1.18 -12.13 -2.89
CA LEU A 203 1.69 -13.49 -2.94
C LEU A 203 2.73 -13.59 -4.06
N VAL A 204 3.91 -14.09 -3.73
CA VAL A 204 4.95 -14.40 -4.70
C VAL A 204 5.16 -15.91 -4.72
N VAL A 205 4.96 -16.52 -5.88
CA VAL A 205 5.12 -17.96 -6.12
C VAL A 205 6.33 -18.16 -7.03
N VAL A 206 7.31 -18.93 -6.57
CA VAL A 206 8.57 -19.14 -7.29
C VAL A 206 8.98 -20.61 -7.26
N PRO A 207 9.90 -21.06 -8.12
CA PRO A 207 10.59 -22.34 -7.94
C PRO A 207 11.34 -22.39 -6.59
N GLU A 208 11.42 -23.58 -5.98
CA GLU A 208 12.05 -23.74 -4.66
C GLU A 208 13.51 -23.22 -4.61
N SER A 209 14.24 -23.39 -5.72
CA SER A 209 15.63 -22.92 -5.89
C SER A 209 15.77 -21.39 -5.81
N LEU A 210 14.72 -20.63 -6.11
CA LEU A 210 14.73 -19.17 -6.19
C LEU A 210 14.19 -18.47 -4.93
N LEU A 211 13.60 -19.22 -3.98
CA LEU A 211 12.99 -18.66 -2.76
C LEU A 211 13.93 -17.71 -2.00
N HIS A 212 15.14 -18.19 -1.69
CA HIS A 212 16.10 -17.42 -0.90
C HIS A 212 16.62 -16.20 -1.66
N GLN A 213 16.78 -16.32 -2.98
CA GLN A 213 17.17 -15.19 -3.83
C GLN A 213 16.10 -14.10 -3.77
N TRP A 214 14.84 -14.46 -4.00
CA TRP A 214 13.70 -13.54 -3.93
C TRP A 214 13.60 -12.87 -2.56
N LEU A 215 13.68 -13.64 -1.48
CA LEU A 215 13.61 -13.10 -0.12
C LEU A 215 14.71 -12.05 0.12
N VAL A 216 15.94 -12.35 -0.27
CA VAL A 216 17.09 -11.45 -0.09
C VAL A 216 16.98 -10.22 -0.98
N GLU A 217 16.57 -10.38 -2.24
CA GLU A 217 16.41 -9.26 -3.17
C GLU A 217 15.30 -8.32 -2.73
N MET A 218 14.12 -8.85 -2.38
CA MET A 218 13.00 -8.05 -1.88
C MET A 218 13.37 -7.28 -0.62
N LEU A 219 14.09 -7.91 0.31
CA LEU A 219 14.52 -7.25 1.54
C LEU A 219 15.61 -6.21 1.31
N ARG A 220 16.68 -6.56 0.58
CA ARG A 220 17.87 -5.70 0.43
C ARG A 220 17.68 -4.59 -0.57
N ARG A 221 16.96 -4.84 -1.67
CA ARG A 221 16.76 -3.85 -2.73
C ARG A 221 15.52 -3.00 -2.49
N PHE A 222 14.43 -3.61 -2.04
CA PHE A 222 13.13 -2.93 -1.95
C PHE A 222 12.64 -2.72 -0.51
N ASN A 223 13.40 -3.17 0.51
CA ASN A 223 12.98 -3.10 1.91
C ASN A 223 11.64 -3.80 2.19
N LEU A 224 11.25 -4.76 1.35
CA LEU A 224 10.03 -5.57 1.50
C LEU A 224 10.36 -6.84 2.28
N LYS A 225 9.71 -7.01 3.43
CA LYS A 225 9.89 -8.17 4.31
C LYS A 225 8.85 -9.23 3.97
N PHE A 226 9.19 -10.10 3.02
CA PHE A 226 8.36 -11.28 2.74
C PHE A 226 8.53 -12.34 3.82
N SER A 227 7.43 -12.97 4.19
CA SER A 227 7.42 -14.14 5.06
C SER A 227 7.44 -15.40 4.21
N LEU A 228 8.45 -16.26 4.42
CA LEU A 228 8.53 -17.56 3.79
C LEU A 228 7.48 -18.49 4.41
N PHE A 229 6.67 -19.14 3.57
CA PHE A 229 5.66 -20.09 4.00
C PHE A 229 6.00 -21.49 3.49
N ASP A 230 6.07 -22.42 4.43
CA ASP A 230 6.20 -23.85 4.23
C ASP A 230 5.11 -24.57 5.06
N GLU A 231 5.03 -25.89 4.95
CA GLU A 231 4.01 -26.65 5.68
C GLU A 231 4.21 -26.53 7.20
N SER A 232 5.46 -26.50 7.68
CA SER A 232 5.75 -26.40 9.11
C SER A 232 5.23 -25.09 9.72
N ARG A 233 5.39 -23.97 9.04
CA ARG A 233 4.86 -22.67 9.45
C ARG A 233 3.33 -22.63 9.39
N CYS A 234 2.75 -23.27 8.38
CA CYS A 234 1.29 -23.30 8.25
C CYS A 234 0.63 -24.15 9.35
N LEU A 235 1.24 -25.26 9.76
CA LEU A 235 0.76 -26.09 10.88
C LEU A 235 0.84 -25.35 12.23
N ALA A 236 1.81 -24.45 12.39
CA ALA A 236 1.92 -23.64 13.61
C ALA A 236 0.80 -22.58 13.77
N LEU A 237 0.00 -22.36 12.72
CA LEU A 237 -1.04 -21.31 12.64
C LEU A 237 -2.45 -21.91 12.45
N GLU A 238 -2.65 -23.17 12.86
CA GLU A 238 -3.81 -24.03 12.53
C GLU A 238 -5.20 -23.49 12.88
N ASP A 239 -5.33 -22.48 13.75
CA ASP A 239 -6.64 -21.97 14.18
C ASP A 239 -7.40 -21.21 13.08
N GLU A 240 -6.71 -20.63 12.09
CA GLU A 240 -7.29 -19.88 10.98
C GLU A 240 -6.56 -20.15 9.64
N ASN A 241 -6.99 -19.49 8.55
CA ASN A 241 -6.26 -19.54 7.29
C ASN A 241 -4.86 -18.92 7.48
N PRO A 242 -3.76 -19.70 7.39
CA PRO A 242 -2.41 -19.23 7.73
C PRO A 242 -1.97 -18.08 6.84
N PHE A 243 -2.45 -18.02 5.59
CA PHE A 243 -2.11 -16.96 4.65
C PHE A 243 -2.68 -15.59 5.03
N LEU A 244 -3.68 -15.52 5.91
CA LEU A 244 -4.24 -14.26 6.42
C LEU A 244 -3.36 -13.61 7.51
N SER A 245 -2.46 -14.39 8.13
CA SER A 245 -1.58 -13.89 9.20
C SER A 245 -0.56 -12.85 8.72
N GLU A 246 -0.18 -12.91 7.45
CA GLU A 246 0.88 -12.09 6.87
C GLU A 246 0.37 -11.41 5.59
N GLN A 247 0.92 -10.24 5.28
CA GLN A 247 0.51 -9.46 4.10
C GLN A 247 1.38 -9.75 2.88
N LEU A 248 2.67 -10.08 3.09
CA LEU A 248 3.64 -10.36 2.03
C LEU A 248 4.12 -11.79 2.19
N VAL A 249 3.67 -12.69 1.31
CA VAL A 249 3.95 -14.11 1.41
C VAL A 249 4.75 -14.60 0.21
N LEU A 250 5.76 -15.42 0.49
CA LEU A 250 6.63 -16.06 -0.50
C LEU A 250 6.56 -17.59 -0.31
N CYS A 251 6.15 -18.30 -1.36
CA CYS A 251 5.97 -19.75 -1.36
C CYS A 251 6.60 -20.39 -2.58
N SER A 252 6.98 -21.66 -2.48
CA SER A 252 7.28 -22.45 -3.67
C SER A 252 6.00 -22.96 -4.34
N LEU A 253 6.06 -23.14 -5.65
CA LEU A 253 4.99 -23.82 -6.39
C LEU A 253 4.84 -25.28 -5.96
N ASP A 254 5.96 -25.97 -5.69
CA ASP A 254 5.99 -27.37 -5.26
C ASP A 254 5.32 -27.58 -3.90
N PHE A 255 5.41 -26.61 -2.99
CA PHE A 255 4.71 -26.64 -1.70
C PHE A 255 3.19 -26.79 -1.87
N PHE A 256 2.60 -26.07 -2.83
CA PHE A 256 1.18 -26.18 -3.13
C PHE A 256 0.82 -27.50 -3.81
N THR A 257 1.70 -28.01 -4.67
CA THR A 257 1.51 -29.32 -5.32
C THR A 257 1.46 -30.46 -4.30
N LEU A 258 2.31 -30.41 -3.26
CA LEU A 258 2.36 -31.42 -2.21
C LEU A 258 1.22 -31.30 -1.19
N ASN A 259 0.63 -30.11 -1.03
CA ASN A 259 -0.37 -29.83 0.00
C ASN A 259 -1.65 -29.21 -0.60
N PRO A 260 -2.56 -30.02 -1.18
CA PRO A 260 -3.75 -29.51 -1.87
C PRO A 260 -4.65 -28.62 -1.01
N HIS A 261 -4.82 -28.92 0.29
CA HIS A 261 -5.60 -28.08 1.20
C HIS A 261 -5.06 -26.64 1.31
N ARG A 262 -3.74 -26.45 1.15
CA ARG A 262 -3.11 -25.12 1.18
C ARG A 262 -3.43 -24.31 -0.08
N LYS A 263 -3.76 -24.96 -1.20
CA LYS A 263 -4.20 -24.28 -2.43
C LYS A 263 -5.49 -23.51 -2.18
N ASP A 264 -6.49 -24.19 -1.62
CA ASP A 264 -7.79 -23.58 -1.32
C ASP A 264 -7.64 -22.43 -0.32
N GLN A 265 -6.83 -22.61 0.72
CA GLN A 265 -6.51 -21.55 1.67
C GLN A 265 -5.82 -20.35 1.01
N ALA A 266 -4.87 -20.56 0.11
CA ALA A 266 -4.19 -19.47 -0.58
C ALA A 266 -5.13 -18.72 -1.53
N VAL A 267 -6.06 -19.40 -2.20
CA VAL A 267 -7.08 -18.77 -3.07
C VAL A 267 -8.04 -17.90 -2.26
N GLN A 268 -8.41 -18.33 -1.05
CA GLN A 268 -9.30 -17.61 -0.14
C GLN A 268 -8.61 -16.49 0.66
N ALA A 269 -7.36 -16.16 0.37
CA ALA A 269 -6.58 -15.20 1.16
C ALA A 269 -6.58 -13.75 0.60
N ASP A 270 -7.48 -13.48 -0.37
CA ASP A 270 -7.77 -12.16 -0.96
C ASP A 270 -6.50 -11.35 -1.30
N TRP A 271 -5.68 -11.88 -2.20
CA TRP A 271 -4.47 -11.21 -2.67
C TRP A 271 -4.79 -10.08 -3.61
N ASP A 272 -4.14 -8.92 -3.44
CA ASP A 272 -4.25 -7.82 -4.40
C ASP A 272 -3.39 -8.09 -5.65
N ILE A 273 -2.21 -8.71 -5.45
CA ILE A 273 -1.27 -9.06 -6.52
C ILE A 273 -0.74 -10.47 -6.28
N VAL A 274 -0.75 -11.28 -7.33
CA VAL A 274 -0.03 -12.55 -7.39
C VAL A 274 1.12 -12.41 -8.39
N VAL A 275 2.32 -12.77 -7.97
CA VAL A 275 3.51 -12.82 -8.82
C VAL A 275 3.91 -14.28 -9.01
N VAL A 276 4.10 -14.71 -10.25
CA VAL A 276 4.57 -16.06 -10.57
C VAL A 276 5.87 -15.96 -11.34
N ASP A 277 6.94 -16.47 -10.74
CA ASP A 277 8.24 -16.57 -11.40
C ASP A 277 8.41 -17.88 -12.16
N GLU A 278 9.19 -17.82 -13.24
CA GLU A 278 9.38 -18.90 -14.20
C GLU A 278 8.06 -19.53 -14.69
N ALA A 279 7.10 -18.67 -15.06
CA ALA A 279 5.77 -19.06 -15.53
C ALA A 279 5.80 -19.96 -16.78
N HIS A 280 6.94 -20.10 -17.46
CA HIS A 280 7.13 -21.06 -18.55
C HIS A 280 7.16 -22.53 -18.10
N HIS A 281 7.33 -22.81 -16.81
CA HIS A 281 7.20 -24.16 -16.26
C HIS A 281 5.74 -24.61 -16.08
N LEU A 282 4.76 -23.71 -16.24
CA LEU A 282 3.35 -24.05 -16.17
C LEU A 282 2.94 -24.85 -17.41
N GLN A 283 2.86 -26.16 -17.25
CA GLN A 283 2.44 -27.07 -18.30
C GLN A 283 0.95 -26.88 -18.61
N TRP A 284 0.66 -26.61 -19.88
CA TRP A 284 -0.70 -26.43 -20.36
C TRP A 284 -0.92 -27.24 -21.64
N SER A 285 -2.07 -27.90 -21.71
CA SER A 285 -2.62 -28.44 -22.94
C SER A 285 -4.13 -28.29 -22.88
N GLU A 286 -4.78 -28.10 -24.03
CA GLU A 286 -6.22 -27.88 -24.11
C GLU A 286 -7.04 -29.05 -23.52
N GLN A 287 -6.51 -30.27 -23.61
CA GLN A 287 -7.19 -31.49 -23.13
C GLN A 287 -6.82 -31.86 -21.69
N SER A 288 -5.64 -31.44 -21.21
CA SER A 288 -5.13 -31.81 -19.88
C SER A 288 -4.19 -30.73 -19.36
N PRO A 289 -4.72 -29.62 -18.80
CA PRO A 289 -3.89 -28.61 -18.15
C PRO A 289 -3.23 -29.21 -16.89
N GLY A 290 -2.00 -28.81 -16.60
CA GLY A 290 -1.29 -29.27 -15.40
C GLY A 290 -1.87 -28.68 -14.11
N ASP A 291 -1.72 -29.38 -13.00
CA ASP A 291 -2.23 -28.97 -11.68
C ASP A 291 -1.70 -27.61 -11.21
N ALA A 292 -0.46 -27.29 -11.56
CA ALA A 292 0.16 -26.01 -11.25
C ALA A 292 -0.47 -24.86 -12.05
N TYR A 293 -0.77 -25.08 -13.34
CA TYR A 293 -1.46 -24.10 -14.18
C TYR A 293 -2.86 -23.83 -13.63
N LEU A 294 -3.62 -24.89 -13.31
CA LEU A 294 -4.97 -24.76 -12.75
C LEU A 294 -4.98 -23.98 -11.44
N PHE A 295 -3.98 -24.20 -10.58
CA PHE A 295 -3.83 -23.43 -9.34
C PHE A 295 -3.58 -21.95 -9.60
N VAL A 296 -2.65 -21.62 -10.51
CA VAL A 296 -2.40 -20.22 -10.89
C VAL A 296 -3.61 -19.60 -11.55
N GLU A 297 -4.36 -20.35 -12.36
CA GLU A 297 -5.62 -19.89 -12.96
C GLU A 297 -6.67 -19.56 -11.90
N GLN A 298 -6.82 -20.40 -10.87
CA GLN A 298 -7.70 -20.12 -9.74
C GLN A 298 -7.28 -18.87 -8.98
N LEU A 299 -5.98 -18.70 -8.71
CA LEU A 299 -5.45 -17.47 -8.10
C LEU A 299 -5.72 -16.25 -8.98
N ALA A 300 -5.49 -16.35 -10.29
CA ALA A 300 -5.68 -15.28 -11.26
C ALA A 300 -7.14 -14.82 -11.39
N LYS A 301 -8.10 -15.71 -11.10
CA LYS A 301 -9.54 -15.40 -11.06
C LYS A 301 -9.96 -14.62 -9.81
N HIS A 302 -9.28 -14.83 -8.68
CA HIS A 302 -9.61 -14.19 -7.40
C HIS A 302 -8.77 -12.94 -7.13
N ALA A 303 -7.52 -12.91 -7.62
CA ALA A 303 -6.62 -11.77 -7.47
C ALA A 303 -6.81 -10.79 -8.64
N PRO A 304 -7.03 -9.48 -8.39
CA PRO A 304 -7.15 -8.49 -9.45
C PRO A 304 -5.82 -8.30 -10.20
N GLY A 305 -4.68 -8.34 -9.50
CA GLY A 305 -3.35 -8.24 -10.08
C GLY A 305 -2.67 -9.60 -10.31
N LEU A 306 -2.06 -9.76 -11.48
CA LEU A 306 -1.23 -10.90 -11.86
C LEU A 306 0.03 -10.43 -12.60
N ILE A 307 1.21 -10.75 -12.07
CA ILE A 307 2.50 -10.49 -12.71
C ILE A 307 3.15 -11.83 -13.04
N LEU A 308 3.27 -12.13 -14.32
CA LEU A 308 3.97 -13.34 -14.79
C LEU A 308 5.39 -12.97 -15.19
N LEU A 309 6.38 -13.66 -14.64
CA LEU A 309 7.78 -13.53 -15.05
C LEU A 309 8.15 -14.80 -15.79
N THR A 310 8.67 -14.62 -16.99
CA THR A 310 8.95 -15.76 -17.87
C THR A 310 10.14 -15.48 -18.76
N ALA A 311 10.83 -16.52 -19.18
CA ALA A 311 11.78 -16.41 -20.29
C ALA A 311 11.01 -16.13 -21.59
N THR A 312 11.72 -15.68 -22.63
CA THR A 312 11.14 -15.34 -23.94
C THR A 312 10.24 -16.47 -24.47
N PRO A 313 8.91 -16.27 -24.49
CA PRO A 313 7.96 -17.37 -24.63
C PRO A 313 7.92 -17.96 -26.06
N GLU A 314 8.37 -17.21 -27.08
CA GLU A 314 8.46 -17.73 -28.45
C GLU A 314 9.40 -18.94 -28.59
N GLN A 315 10.43 -19.03 -27.75
CA GLN A 315 11.36 -20.17 -27.76
C GLN A 315 10.76 -21.42 -27.10
N LEU A 316 9.74 -21.25 -26.26
CA LEU A 316 9.13 -22.28 -25.43
C LEU A 316 7.86 -22.89 -26.05
N GLY A 317 7.43 -22.38 -27.20
CA GLY A 317 6.28 -22.86 -27.95
C GLY A 317 5.05 -21.95 -27.84
N LYS A 318 4.22 -21.98 -28.89
CA LYS A 318 3.04 -21.11 -29.01
C LYS A 318 1.96 -21.42 -27.99
N GLU A 319 1.82 -22.69 -27.60
CA GLU A 319 0.85 -23.14 -26.59
C GLU A 319 1.16 -22.55 -25.22
N THR A 320 2.43 -22.60 -24.79
CA THR A 320 2.90 -22.01 -23.53
C THR A 320 2.67 -20.50 -23.48
N HIS A 321 2.93 -19.81 -24.59
CA HIS A 321 2.68 -18.37 -24.67
C HIS A 321 1.19 -18.04 -24.58
N PHE A 322 0.34 -18.79 -25.31
CA PHE A 322 -1.10 -18.63 -25.26
C PHE A 322 -1.65 -18.87 -23.85
N SER A 323 -1.20 -19.93 -23.17
CA SER A 323 -1.67 -20.25 -21.83
C SER A 323 -1.35 -19.15 -20.82
N GLN A 324 -0.14 -18.57 -20.89
CA GLN A 324 0.25 -17.42 -20.06
C GLN A 324 -0.61 -16.19 -20.34
N LEU A 325 -0.91 -15.90 -21.61
CA LEU A 325 -1.80 -14.81 -22.00
C LEU A 325 -3.25 -15.06 -21.52
N SER A 326 -3.71 -16.30 -21.57
CA SER A 326 -5.04 -16.70 -21.08
C SER A 326 -5.18 -16.51 -19.56
N LEU A 327 -4.10 -16.73 -18.79
CA LEU A 327 -4.09 -16.41 -17.35
C LEU A 327 -4.24 -14.89 -17.09
N LEU A 328 -3.69 -14.05 -17.97
CA LEU A 328 -3.82 -12.61 -17.87
C LEU A 328 -5.22 -12.14 -18.27
N ASP A 329 -5.78 -12.66 -19.36
CA ASP A 329 -7.09 -12.28 -19.87
C ASP A 329 -7.75 -13.45 -20.61
N ALA A 330 -8.58 -14.20 -19.89
CA ALA A 330 -9.28 -15.36 -20.44
C ALA A 330 -10.36 -14.97 -21.46
N ASP A 331 -10.91 -13.75 -21.38
CA ASP A 331 -11.94 -13.27 -22.29
C ASP A 331 -11.36 -12.83 -23.63
N ARG A 332 -10.12 -12.30 -23.65
CA ARG A 332 -9.40 -11.99 -24.89
C ARG A 332 -8.77 -13.23 -25.52
N PHE A 333 -8.19 -14.12 -24.70
CA PHE A 333 -7.45 -15.31 -25.14
C PHE A 333 -8.20 -16.60 -24.78
N TYR A 334 -9.36 -16.80 -25.45
CA TYR A 334 -10.24 -17.95 -25.23
C TYR A 334 -10.00 -19.13 -26.18
N SER A 335 -9.38 -18.91 -27.35
CA SER A 335 -9.15 -19.95 -28.37
C SER A 335 -7.73 -19.93 -28.89
N PHE A 336 -7.06 -21.08 -28.79
CA PHE A 336 -5.71 -21.25 -29.31
C PHE A 336 -5.66 -21.19 -30.84
N GLU A 337 -6.65 -21.76 -31.52
CA GLU A 337 -6.72 -21.72 -32.99
C GLU A 337 -6.84 -20.29 -33.52
N GLN A 338 -7.69 -19.47 -32.89
CA GLN A 338 -7.84 -18.07 -33.27
C GLN A 338 -6.56 -17.27 -32.99
N PHE A 339 -5.92 -17.51 -31.85
CA PHE A 339 -4.62 -16.91 -31.54
C PHE A 339 -3.57 -17.25 -32.61
N LEU A 340 -3.52 -18.49 -33.07
CA LEU A 340 -2.63 -18.91 -34.16
C LEU A 340 -2.98 -18.25 -35.50
N ALA A 341 -4.26 -18.05 -35.80
CA ALA A 341 -4.70 -17.36 -37.00
C ALA A 341 -4.28 -15.88 -36.97
N GLU A 342 -4.56 -15.16 -35.89
CA GLU A 342 -4.15 -13.76 -35.70
C GLU A 342 -2.62 -13.61 -35.84
N GLN A 343 -1.83 -14.47 -35.20
CA GLN A 343 -0.37 -14.42 -35.35
C GLN A 343 0.14 -14.61 -36.80
N ARG A 344 -0.58 -15.38 -37.63
CA ARG A 344 -0.19 -15.55 -39.04
C ARG A 344 -0.41 -14.28 -39.84
N GLU A 345 -1.41 -13.48 -39.49
CA GLU A 345 -1.70 -12.19 -40.13
C GLU A 345 -0.64 -11.13 -39.81
N PHE A 346 -0.08 -11.14 -38.59
CA PHE A 346 0.97 -10.20 -38.20
C PHE A 346 2.36 -10.56 -38.74
N LYS A 347 2.61 -11.82 -39.13
CA LYS A 347 3.93 -12.28 -39.56
C LYS A 347 4.47 -11.56 -40.82
N PRO A 348 3.66 -11.30 -41.87
CA PRO A 348 4.07 -10.43 -42.97
C PRO A 348 4.42 -9.00 -42.53
N ILE A 349 3.66 -8.43 -41.58
CA ILE A 349 3.87 -7.07 -41.08
C ILE A 349 5.20 -6.97 -40.32
N ALA A 350 5.49 -7.95 -39.44
CA ALA A 350 6.75 -8.01 -38.72
C ALA A 350 7.95 -8.13 -39.68
N ARG A 351 7.86 -8.99 -40.71
CA ARG A 351 8.89 -9.10 -41.76
C ARG A 351 9.10 -7.79 -42.51
N LEU A 352 8.02 -7.07 -42.81
CA LEU A 352 8.09 -5.77 -43.46
C LEU A 352 8.81 -4.76 -42.56
N ALA A 353 8.44 -4.69 -41.28
CA ALA A 353 9.09 -3.83 -40.30
C ALA A 353 10.60 -4.16 -40.16
N ASP A 354 10.96 -5.44 -40.09
CA ASP A 354 12.35 -5.89 -40.02
C ASP A 354 13.14 -5.47 -41.27
N LYS A 355 12.56 -5.61 -42.47
CA LYS A 355 13.18 -5.14 -43.72
C LYS A 355 13.42 -3.63 -43.68
N ILE A 356 12.45 -2.84 -43.22
CA ILE A 356 12.56 -1.38 -43.11
C ILE A 356 13.66 -0.99 -42.11
N VAL A 357 13.66 -1.57 -40.91
CA VAL A 357 14.66 -1.28 -39.87
C VAL A 357 16.06 -1.69 -40.33
N SER A 358 16.16 -2.82 -41.05
CA SER A 358 17.42 -3.34 -41.61
C SER A 358 17.84 -2.68 -42.92
N GLN A 359 17.06 -1.71 -43.43
CA GLN A 359 17.30 -1.01 -44.70
C GLN A 359 17.46 -1.95 -45.91
N LEU A 360 16.69 -3.03 -45.95
CA LEU A 360 16.64 -3.97 -47.07
C LEU A 360 15.66 -3.50 -48.14
N ASP A 361 15.91 -3.90 -49.39
CA ASP A 361 15.02 -3.60 -50.51
C ASP A 361 13.61 -4.17 -50.26
N LEU A 362 12.61 -3.33 -50.57
CA LEU A 362 11.19 -3.65 -50.43
C LEU A 362 10.64 -4.17 -51.76
N ASP A 363 10.13 -5.40 -51.74
CA ASP A 363 9.54 -6.05 -52.91
C ASP A 363 8.20 -5.39 -53.26
N ASN A 364 7.67 -5.59 -54.48
CA ASN A 364 6.35 -5.04 -54.85
C ASN A 364 5.22 -5.48 -53.90
N ALA A 365 5.29 -6.71 -53.39
CA ALA A 365 4.34 -7.22 -52.39
C ALA A 365 4.43 -6.49 -51.04
N ASP A 366 5.64 -6.08 -50.63
CA ASP A 366 5.87 -5.30 -49.42
C ASP A 366 5.34 -3.88 -49.56
N ARG A 367 5.54 -3.27 -50.73
CA ARG A 367 5.02 -1.93 -51.08
C ARG A 367 3.49 -1.91 -51.08
N GLU A 368 2.85 -2.93 -51.64
CA GLU A 368 1.38 -3.09 -51.59
C GLU A 368 0.87 -3.30 -50.16
N LEU A 369 1.56 -4.11 -49.36
CA LEU A 369 1.20 -4.35 -47.96
C LEU A 369 1.32 -3.07 -47.11
N LEU A 370 2.38 -2.29 -47.32
CA LEU A 370 2.55 -0.97 -46.71
C LEU A 370 1.42 0.00 -47.11
N ALA A 371 1.03 0.01 -48.38
CA ALA A 371 -0.05 0.85 -48.91
C ALA A 371 -1.43 0.49 -48.35
N ASN A 372 -1.65 -0.78 -48.00
CA ASN A 372 -2.89 -1.23 -47.37
C ASN A 372 -2.94 -0.96 -45.87
N LEU A 373 -1.79 -0.85 -45.19
CA LEU A 373 -1.70 -0.61 -43.74
C LEU A 373 -1.69 0.89 -43.36
N LEU A 374 -1.12 1.74 -44.23
CA LEU A 374 -0.95 3.17 -43.98
C LEU A 374 -1.82 4.00 -44.92
N ASP A 375 -2.21 5.19 -44.46
CA ASP A 375 -2.97 6.13 -45.28
C ASP A 375 -2.17 6.52 -46.54
N HIS A 376 -2.84 6.62 -47.69
CA HIS A 376 -2.20 6.66 -49.02
C HIS A 376 -1.12 7.75 -49.15
N LYS A 377 -1.32 8.91 -48.49
CA LYS A 377 -0.33 10.01 -48.47
C LYS A 377 0.93 9.65 -47.69
N LEU A 378 0.78 9.07 -46.51
CA LEU A 378 1.91 8.67 -45.66
C LEU A 378 2.74 7.57 -46.33
N THR A 379 2.08 6.63 -46.99
CA THR A 379 2.75 5.57 -47.76
C THR A 379 3.58 6.14 -48.90
N THR A 380 3.03 7.11 -49.64
CA THR A 380 3.71 7.70 -50.80
C THR A 380 4.91 8.53 -50.37
N ASP A 381 4.75 9.37 -49.33
CA ASP A 381 5.83 10.18 -48.77
C ASP A 381 6.93 9.29 -48.14
N PHE A 382 6.54 8.21 -47.46
CA PHE A 382 7.50 7.27 -46.88
C PHE A 382 8.29 6.52 -47.96
N LEU A 383 7.63 5.97 -48.99
CA LEU A 383 8.30 5.25 -50.07
C LEU A 383 9.21 6.16 -50.90
N GLN A 384 8.82 7.41 -51.15
CA GLN A 384 9.68 8.39 -51.82
C GLN A 384 10.95 8.67 -51.01
N ASN A 385 10.83 8.86 -49.69
CA ASN A 385 11.98 9.09 -48.81
C ASN A 385 12.82 7.82 -48.59
N PHE A 386 12.22 6.64 -48.64
CA PHE A 386 12.90 5.36 -48.48
C PHE A 386 13.77 5.03 -49.71
N ASP A 387 13.23 5.23 -50.92
CA ASP A 387 13.98 5.05 -52.16
C ASP A 387 15.12 6.11 -52.27
N ASP A 388 14.93 7.34 -51.79
CA ASP A 388 15.99 8.39 -51.77
C ASP A 388 17.15 8.10 -50.78
N MET A 389 16.91 7.29 -49.74
CA MET A 389 17.93 6.93 -48.73
C MET A 389 18.91 5.85 -49.21
N THR A 390 18.66 5.22 -50.37
CA THR A 390 19.60 4.25 -50.99
C THR A 390 20.80 4.91 -51.71
N LEU A 391 20.90 6.26 -51.70
CA LEU A 391 21.95 7.04 -52.35
C LEU A 391 22.95 7.76 -51.39
N ARG A 392 23.13 7.31 -50.15
CA ARG A 392 24.17 7.85 -49.26
C ARG A 392 25.02 6.80 -48.56
#